data_AF-A0A257NXB0-F1
#
_entry.id   AF-A0A257NXB0-F1
#
_cell.length_a   1.000
_cell.length_b   1.000
_cell.length_c   1.000
_cell.angle_alpha   90.00
_cell.angle_beta   90.00
_cell.angle_gamma   90.00
#
_symmetry.space_group_name_H-M   'P 1'
#
loop_
_entity.id
_entity.type
_entity.pdbx_description
1 polymer ?
#
loop_
_entity_poly.entity_id
_entity_poly.type
_entity_poly.pdbx_seq_one_letter_code
_entity_poly.pdbx_strand_id
1 'polypeptide(L)' 'MTKIFLIAGEASGDVLGARLMAALRRLEPGIAFSGIGGARMGEAGLVSRFPMAELSVMGL' A
#
# COMPACT_ATOMS: atom_id res chain seq x y z
N MET A 1 4.42 17.74 5.75
CA MET A 1 4.74 16.31 5.58
C MET A 1 3.44 15.60 5.25
N THR A 2 3.27 15.19 4.01
CA THR A 2 2.05 14.53 3.55
C THR A 2 1.95 13.12 4.16
N LYS A 3 0.76 12.75 4.62
CA LYS A 3 0.45 11.42 5.13
C LYS A 3 -0.68 10.83 4.29
N ILE A 4 -0.46 9.66 3.70
CA ILE A 4 -1.45 8.96 2.89
C ILE A 4 -1.84 7.67 3.56
N PHE A 5 -3.15 7.42 3.64
CA PHE A 5 -3.69 6.12 3.99
C PHE A 5 -4.02 5.35 2.72
N LEU A 6 -3.42 4.18 2.52
CA LEU A 6 -3.57 3.38 1.30
C LEU A 6 -4.01 1.96 1.65
N ILE A 7 -5.04 1.46 0.95
CA ILE A 7 -5.61 0.13 1.17
C ILE A 7 -5.62 -0.62 -0.16
N ALA A 8 -4.96 -1.78 -0.22
CA ALA A 8 -5.13 -2.75 -1.29
C ALA A 8 -6.16 -3.81 -0.88
N GLY A 9 -7.17 -4.03 -1.73
CA GLY A 9 -8.22 -5.04 -1.53
C GLY A 9 -7.97 -6.37 -2.25
N GLU A 10 -6.94 -6.44 -3.09
CA GLU A 10 -6.57 -7.64 -3.85
C GLU A 10 -5.09 -7.58 -4.28
N ALA A 11 -4.56 -8.69 -4.79
CA ALA A 11 -3.15 -8.80 -5.19
C ALA A 11 -2.75 -7.80 -6.28
N SER A 12 -3.65 -7.49 -7.22
CA SER A 12 -3.41 -6.47 -8.26
C SER A 12 -3.22 -5.08 -7.62
N GLY A 13 -4.03 -4.76 -6.61
CA GLY A 13 -3.96 -3.54 -5.82
C GLY A 13 -2.65 -3.40 -5.04
N ASP A 14 -2.10 -4.50 -4.51
CA ASP A 14 -0.80 -4.50 -3.84
C ASP A 14 0.34 -4.09 -4.79
N VAL A 15 0.35 -4.67 -6.00
CA VAL A 15 1.35 -4.34 -7.02
C VAL A 15 1.23 -2.87 -7.46
N LEU A 16 0.02 -2.40 -7.71
CA LEU A 16 -0.23 -1.02 -8.14
C LEU A 16 0.09 -0.02 -7.01
N GLY A 17 -0.30 -0.33 -5.78
CA GLY A 17 -0.04 0.47 -4.59
C GLY A 17 1.46 0.64 -4.33
N ALA A 18 2.25 -0.42 -4.47
CA ALA A 18 3.71 -0.34 -4.33
C ALA A 18 4.34 0.61 -5.37
N ARG A 19 3.90 0.54 -6.63
CA ARG A 19 4.36 1.44 -7.71
C ARG A 19 3.97 2.89 -7.44
N LEU A 20 2.76 3.11 -6.93
CA LEU A 20 2.28 4.44 -6.52
C LEU A 20 3.13 5.01 -5.38
N MET A 21 3.37 4.23 -4.32
CA MET A 21 4.21 4.64 -3.20
C MET A 21 5.62 5.05 -3.65
N ALA A 22 6.24 4.25 -4.52
CA ALA A 22 7.55 4.54 -5.06
C ALA A 22 7.57 5.83 -5.89
N ALA A 23 6.54 6.08 -6.71
CA ALA A 23 6.42 7.31 -7.49
C ALA A 23 6.24 8.54 -6.60
N LEU A 24 5.35 8.46 -5.61
CA LEU A 24 5.09 9.55 -4.67
C LEU A 24 6.31 9.88 -3.82
N ARG A 25 7.09 8.88 -3.39
CA ARG A 25 8.31 9.12 -2.62
C ARG A 25 9.43 9.78 -3.43
N ARG A 26 9.43 9.65 -4.77
CA ARG A 26 10.31 10.45 -5.64
C ARG A 26 9.89 11.92 -5.71
N LEU A 27 8.60 12.21 -5.61
CA LEU A 27 8.07 13.57 -5.66
C LEU A 27 8.17 14.29 -4.30
N GLU A 28 7.90 13.57 -3.21
CA GLU A 28 8.03 14.07 -1.84
C GLU A 28 8.77 13.01 -0.98
N PRO A 29 10.10 13.12 -0.82
CA PRO A 29 10.88 12.16 -0.04
C PRO A 29 10.42 12.00 1.42
N GLY A 30 9.77 13.02 1.98
CA GLY A 30 9.22 13.02 3.33
C GLY A 30 7.82 12.42 3.46
N ILE A 31 7.21 11.92 2.37
CA ILE A 31 5.86 11.35 2.43
C ILE A 31 5.82 10.10 3.31
N ALA A 32 4.77 9.98 4.12
CA ALA A 32 4.55 8.84 4.99
C ALA A 32 3.31 8.05 4.57
N PHE A 33 3.40 6.73 4.66
CA PHE A 33 2.33 5.80 4.31
C PHE A 33 1.85 5.02 5.53
N SER A 34 0.54 4.81 5.63
CA SER A 34 -0.10 3.90 6.58
C SER A 34 -1.23 3.18 5.85
N GLY A 35 -1.62 1.99 6.29
CA GLY A 35 -2.79 1.31 5.75
C GLY A 35 -2.64 -0.18 5.68
N ILE A 36 -3.15 -0.78 4.61
CA ILE A 36 -3.25 -2.23 4.43
C ILE A 36 -2.74 -2.57 3.04
N GLY A 37 -1.77 -3.47 2.98
CA GLY A 37 -1.13 -3.88 1.74
C GLY A 37 -0.53 -5.27 1.86
N GLY A 38 -0.20 -5.85 0.71
CA GLY A 38 0.43 -7.15 0.62
C GLY A 38 1.94 -7.05 0.67
N ALA A 39 2.60 -8.05 0.11
CA ALA A 39 4.05 -8.15 0.11
C ALA A 39 4.71 -6.98 -0.62
N ARG A 40 4.14 -6.50 -1.74
CA ARG A 40 4.76 -5.45 -2.57
C ARG A 40 4.70 -4.09 -1.92
N MET A 41 3.58 -3.73 -1.32
CA MET A 41 3.48 -2.50 -0.53
C MET A 41 4.36 -2.60 0.72
N GLY A 42 4.48 -3.80 1.31
CA GLY A 42 5.44 -4.09 2.38
C GLY A 42 6.89 -3.82 1.99
N GLU A 43 7.34 -4.35 0.85
CA GLU A 43 8.67 -4.10 0.25
C GLU A 43 8.89 -2.59 -0.01
N ALA A 44 7.84 -1.85 -0.36
CA ALA A 44 7.89 -0.40 -0.56
C ALA A 44 7.94 0.42 0.75
N GLY A 45 7.86 -0.24 1.91
CA GLY A 45 7.97 0.36 3.23
C GLY A 45 6.64 0.62 3.95
N LEU A 46 5.53 0.02 3.48
CA LEU A 46 4.27 0.04 4.21
C LEU A 46 4.28 -1.02 5.30
N VAL A 47 3.99 -0.62 6.53
CA VAL A 47 3.65 -1.58 7.59
C VAL A 47 2.14 -1.78 7.60
N SER A 48 1.69 -2.95 7.14
CA SER A 48 0.26 -3.26 7.09
C SER A 48 -0.32 -3.37 8.51
N ARG A 49 -1.44 -2.69 8.78
CA ARG A 49 -2.10 -2.72 10.10
C ARG A 49 -2.88 -4.00 10.36
N PHE A 50 -3.32 -4.68 9.30
CA PHE A 50 -4.02 -5.95 9.33
C PHE A 50 -3.55 -6.81 8.15
N PRO A 51 -3.69 -8.15 8.21
CA PRO A 51 -3.41 -8.99 7.06
C PRO A 51 -4.32 -8.62 5.88
N MET A 52 -3.73 -8.30 4.71
CA MET A 52 -4.51 -7.94 3.51
C MET A 52 -5.49 -9.05 3.08
N ALA A 53 -5.16 -10.31 3.36
CA ALA A 53 -6.01 -11.46 3.08
C ALA A 53 -7.36 -11.41 3.80
N GLU A 54 -7.46 -10.74 4.96
CA GLU A 54 -8.72 -10.57 5.71
C GLU A 54 -9.66 -9.54 5.07
N LEU A 55 -9.12 -8.61 4.28
CA LEU A 55 -9.90 -7.63 3.50
C LEU A 55 -10.10 -8.04 2.05
N SER A 56 -9.47 -9.14 1.62
CA SER A 56 -9.51 -9.55 0.23
C SER A 56 -10.91 -10.01 -0.12
N VAL A 57 -11.67 -9.10 -0.73
CA VAL A 57 -12.96 -9.40 -1.34
C VAL A 57 -12.63 -10.20 -2.58
N MET A 58 -12.63 -11.54 -2.48
CA MET A 58 -12.83 -12.37 -3.66
C MET A 58 -14.12 -11.85 -4.28
N GLY A 59 -14.00 -11.18 -5.44
CA GLY A 59 -15.17 -10.72 -6.18
C GLY A 59 -16.13 -11.90 -6.32
N LEU A 60 -17.37 -11.71 -5.90
CA LEU A 60 -18.44 -12.70 -6.05
C LEU A 60 -18.53 -13.17 -7.51
#